data_AF-A0A0B7KFB8-F1
#
_entry.id   AF-A0A0B7KFB8-F1
#
_cell.length_a   1.000
_cell.length_b   1.000
_cell.length_c   1.000
_cell.angle_alpha   90.00
_cell.angle_beta   90.00
_cell.angle_gamma   90.00
#
_symmetry.space_group_name_H-M   'P 1'
#
loop_
_entity.id
_entity.type
_entity.pdbx_description
1 polymer ?
#
loop_
_entity_poly.entity_id
_entity_poly.type
_entity_poly.pdbx_seq_one_letter_code
_entity_poly.pdbx_strand_id
1 'polypeptide(L)' 'MANDNKTVVIQWVLDTRKLWPQAKQTSQLRQYAARALELLTPTQREDALRYVHCKDAKMALGSQLLKRYLISRYAG' A
#
# COMPACT_ATOMS: atom_id res chain seq x y z
N MET A 1 -35.65 -6.95 16.52
CA MET A 1 -34.39 -7.71 16.41
C MET A 1 -33.29 -6.72 16.07
N ALA A 2 -32.41 -6.40 17.01
CA ALA A 2 -31.34 -5.43 16.76
C ALA A 2 -30.29 -6.10 15.85
N ASN A 3 -30.02 -5.50 14.69
CA ASN A 3 -28.86 -5.85 13.89
C ASN A 3 -27.62 -5.52 14.73
N ASP A 4 -27.02 -6.54 15.33
CA ASP A 4 -25.75 -6.45 16.05
C ASP A 4 -24.63 -6.25 15.01
N ASN A 5 -24.58 -5.04 14.43
CA ASN A 5 -23.64 -4.66 13.41
C ASN A 5 -22.27 -4.40 14.07
N LYS A 6 -21.60 -5.49 14.46
CA LYS A 6 -20.31 -5.44 15.15
C LYS A 6 -19.25 -4.85 14.23
N THR A 7 -18.91 -3.59 14.49
CA THR A 7 -17.75 -2.94 13.89
C THR A 7 -16.48 -3.65 14.33
N VAL A 8 -15.74 -4.23 13.38
CA VAL A 8 -14.45 -4.87 13.62
C VAL A 8 -13.34 -3.86 13.30
N VAL A 9 -12.50 -3.56 14.29
CA VAL A 9 -11.31 -2.73 14.10
C VAL A 9 -10.14 -3.63 13.71
N ILE A 10 -9.47 -3.32 12.61
CA ILE A 10 -8.31 -4.07 12.10
C ILE A 10 -7.06 -3.20 12.26
N GLN A 11 -6.07 -3.73 12.99
CA GLN A 11 -4.78 -3.07 13.20
C GLN A 11 -3.66 -3.91 12.58
N TRP A 12 -2.95 -3.31 11.62
CA TRP A 12 -1.79 -3.93 10.97
C TRP A 12 -0.55 -3.07 11.14
N VAL A 13 0.59 -3.73 11.30
CA VAL A 13 1.92 -3.11 11.33
C VAL A 13 2.72 -3.69 10.18
N LEU A 14 3.32 -2.81 9.37
CA LEU A 14 4.13 -3.20 8.21
C LEU A 14 5.50 -2.55 8.31
N ASP A 15 6.56 -3.37 8.37
CA ASP A 15 7.93 -2.89 8.25
C ASP A 15 8.31 -2.71 6.78
N THR A 16 8.30 -1.47 6.32
CA THR A 16 8.55 -1.11 4.91
C THR A 16 10.04 -1.04 4.57
N ARG A 17 10.94 -1.08 5.57
CA ARG A 17 12.39 -0.97 5.35
C ARG A 17 12.95 -2.17 4.58
N LYS A 18 12.37 -3.35 4.81
CA LYS A 18 12.76 -4.61 4.15
C LYS A 18 12.09 -4.80 2.79
N LEU A 19 11.12 -3.95 2.43
CA LEU A 19 10.43 -4.03 1.15
C LEU A 19 11.25 -3.35 0.06
N TRP A 20 11.37 -4.04 -1.08
CA TRP A 20 12.12 -3.60 -2.26
C TRP A 20 13.51 -3.05 -1.90
N PRO A 21 14.38 -3.84 -1.24
CA PRO A 21 15.67 -3.37 -0.74
C PRO A 21 16.59 -2.83 -1.85
N GLN A 22 16.36 -3.24 -3.10
CA GLN A 22 17.10 -2.78 -4.28
C GLN A 22 16.73 -1.35 -4.69
N ALA A 23 15.54 -0.85 -4.33
CA ALA A 23 15.12 0.52 -4.62
C ALA A 23 15.74 1.49 -3.61
N LYS A 24 16.73 2.26 -4.06
CA LYS A 24 17.39 3.35 -3.32
C LYS A 24 16.75 4.71 -3.62
N GLN A 25 16.14 4.86 -4.79
CA GLN A 25 15.43 6.07 -5.24
C GLN A 25 13.97 5.75 -5.55
N THR A 26 13.09 6.73 -5.43
CA THR A 26 11.65 6.55 -5.70
C THR A 26 11.36 6.11 -7.14
N SER A 27 12.10 6.65 -8.12
CA SER A 27 11.98 6.27 -9.54
C SER A 27 12.18 4.77 -9.77
N GLN A 28 13.07 4.13 -9.01
CA GLN A 28 13.39 2.71 -9.11
C GLN A 28 12.24 1.80 -8.63
N LEU A 29 11.27 2.32 -7.88
CA LEU A 29 10.09 1.54 -7.49
C LEU A 29 9.24 1.15 -8.71
N ARG A 30 9.26 1.92 -9.80
CA ARG A 30 8.58 1.53 -11.05
C ARG A 30 9.09 0.20 -11.61
N GLN A 31 10.35 -0.14 -11.35
CA GLN A 31 10.97 -1.40 -11.74
C GLN A 31 10.84 -2.46 -10.64
N TYR A 32 11.37 -2.19 -9.44
CA TYR A 32 11.47 -3.20 -8.38
C TYR A 32 10.14 -3.52 -7.71
N ALA A 33 9.16 -2.62 -7.77
CA ALA A 33 7.82 -2.79 -7.22
C ALA A 33 6.74 -2.84 -8.31
N ALA A 34 7.09 -3.13 -9.57
CA ALA A 34 6.18 -3.12 -10.72
C ALA A 34 4.88 -3.90 -10.45
N ARG A 35 5.00 -5.16 -10.01
CA ARG A 35 3.85 -6.01 -9.67
C ARG A 35 2.95 -5.40 -8.59
N ALA A 36 3.53 -4.72 -7.60
CA ALA A 36 2.76 -4.09 -6.54
C ALA A 36 2.04 -2.82 -7.05
N LEU A 37 2.70 -2.04 -7.90
CA LEU A 37 2.12 -0.86 -8.53
C LEU A 37 0.99 -1.22 -9.51
N GLU A 38 1.07 -2.37 -10.18
CA GLU A 38 -0.01 -2.87 -11.06
C GLU A 38 -1.31 -3.16 -10.31
N LEU A 39 -1.24 -3.46 -9.01
CA LEU A 39 -2.43 -3.61 -8.16
C LEU A 39 -3.09 -2.27 -7.83
N LEU A 40 -2.53 -1.14 -8.23
CA LEU A 40 -3.04 0.18 -7.91
C LEU A 40 -3.62 0.85 -9.15
N THR A 41 -4.63 1.71 -8.94
CA THR A 41 -5.12 2.59 -10.00
C THR A 41 -4.03 3.59 -10.42
N PRO A 42 -4.10 4.17 -11.64
CA PRO A 42 -3.10 5.14 -12.08
C PRO A 42 -2.90 6.29 -11.09
N THR A 43 -3.98 6.86 -10.54
CA THR A 43 -3.92 7.92 -9.52
C THR A 43 -3.19 7.47 -8.25
N GLN A 44 -3.50 6.27 -7.75
CA GLN A 44 -2.86 5.71 -6.57
C GLN A 44 -1.35 5.48 -6.78
N ARG A 45 -0.96 5.01 -7.98
CA ARG A 45 0.45 4.84 -8.33
C ARG A 45 1.21 6.16 -8.29
N GLU A 46 0.67 7.20 -8.92
CA GLU A 46 1.34 8.51 -8.93
C GLU A 46 1.40 9.11 -7.51
N ASP A 47 0.36 8.93 -6.71
CA ASP A 47 0.38 9.31 -5.29
C ASP A 47 1.44 8.57 -4.47
N ALA A 48 1.68 7.28 -4.75
CA ALA A 48 2.74 6.52 -4.08
C ALA A 48 4.15 6.93 -4.54
N LEU A 49 4.28 7.42 -5.78
CA LEU A 49 5.57 7.73 -6.41
C LEU A 49 5.95 9.22 -6.34
N ARG A 50 5.08 10.11 -5.85
CA ARG A 50 5.36 11.56 -5.73
C ARG A 50 6.43 11.92 -4.69
N TYR A 51 6.77 11.00 -3.80
CA TYR A 51 7.65 11.28 -2.67
C TYR A 51 9.13 11.33 -3.08
N VAL A 52 9.85 12.36 -2.62
CA VAL A 52 11.29 12.53 -2.89
C VAL A 52 12.11 11.39 -2.28
N HIS A 53 11.80 11.01 -1.04
CA HIS A 53 12.52 9.94 -0.36
C HIS A 53 11.87 8.58 -0.62
N CYS A 54 12.70 7.60 -1.01
CA CYS A 54 12.24 6.24 -1.30
C CYS A 54 11.54 5.60 -0.09
N LYS A 55 11.98 5.88 1.14
CA LYS A 55 11.33 5.38 2.37
C LYS A 55 9.85 5.78 2.48
N ASP A 56 9.52 7.01 2.09
CA ASP A 56 8.17 7.57 2.21
C ASP A 56 7.29 7.04 1.08
N ALA A 57 7.87 6.90 -0.12
CA ALA A 57 7.22 6.22 -1.24
C ALA A 57 6.88 4.76 -0.90
N LYS A 58 7.80 4.02 -0.27
CA LYS A 58 7.56 2.63 0.19
C LYS A 58 6.46 2.57 1.24
N MET A 59 6.41 3.53 2.16
CA MET A 59 5.35 3.62 3.17
C MET A 59 3.99 3.91 2.54
N ALA A 60 3.92 4.87 1.61
CA ALA A 60 2.70 5.19 0.88
C ALA A 60 2.19 4.00 0.07
N LEU A 61 3.08 3.36 -0.69
CA LEU A 61 2.77 2.15 -1.47
C LEU A 61 2.24 1.02 -0.56
N GLY A 62 2.94 0.73 0.55
CA GLY A 62 2.50 -0.27 1.52
C GLY A 62 1.13 0.04 2.12
N SER A 63 0.86 1.30 2.50
CA SER A 63 -0.44 1.72 3.03
C SER A 63 -1.57 1.53 2.02
N GLN A 64 -1.37 1.89 0.75
CA GLN A 64 -2.37 1.71 -0.29
C GLN A 64 -2.67 0.23 -0.55
N LEU A 65 -1.65 -0.62 -0.59
CA LEU A 65 -1.82 -2.06 -0.75
C LEU A 65 -2.61 -2.69 0.39
N LEU A 66 -2.32 -2.31 1.64
CA LEU A 66 -3.06 -2.78 2.80
C LEU A 66 -4.52 -2.35 2.76
N LYS A 67 -4.81 -1.08 2.44
CA LYS A 67 -6.19 -0.61 2.28
C LYS A 67 -6.94 -1.40 1.21
N ARG A 68 -6.29 -1.68 0.08
CA ARG A 68 -6.90 -2.46 -0.99
C ARG A 68 -7.15 -3.91 -0.58
N TYR A 69 -6.20 -4.52 0.12
CA TYR A 69 -6.34 -5.86 0.67
C TYR A 69 -7.50 -5.95 1.67
N LEU A 70 -7.60 -4.98 2.57
CA LEU A 70 -8.72 -4.85 3.52
C LEU A 70 -10.06 -4.83 2.80
N ILE A 71 -10.21 -3.95 1.81
CA ILE A 71 -11.43 -3.83 1.01
C ILE A 71 -11.73 -5.16 0.30
N SER A 72 -10.75 -5.75 -0.38
CA SER A 72 -10.96 -7.00 -1.12
C SER A 72 -11.36 -8.19 -0.23
N ARG A 73 -10.95 -8.18 1.04
CA ARG A 73 -11.16 -9.30 1.97
C ARG A 73 -12.43 -9.14 2.81
N TYR A 74 -12.83 -7.91 3.12
CA TYR A 74 -13.90 -7.64 4.10
C TYR A 74 -15.07 -6.82 3.56
N ALA A 75 -14.94 -6.21 2.38
CA ALA A 75 -15.99 -5.40 1.76
C ALA A 75 -16.43 -5.94 0.37
N GLY A 76 -16.08 -7.20 0.09
CA GLY A 76 -16.52 -7.94 -1.10
C GLY A 76 -17.65 -8.90 -0.77
#